data_AF-A0A7I9XX26-F1
#
_entry.id   AF-A0A7I9XX26-F1
#
_cell.length_a   1.000
_cell.length_b   1.000
_cell.length_c   1.000
_cell.angle_alpha   90.00
_cell.angle_beta   90.00
_cell.angle_gamma   90.00
#
_symmetry.space_group_name_H-M   'P 1'
#
loop_
_entity.id
_entity.type
_entity.pdbx_description
1 polymer ?
#
loop_
_entity_poly.entity_id
_entity_poly.type
_entity_poly.pdbx_seq_one_letter_code
_entity_poly.pdbx_strand_id
1 'polypeptide(L)'
;MTTHTALANYVRDQIQPGAEAVGGFYRMCVLTGKALCRPRFQWREAIQQGWFITSVSLLPTIAVAIPLTVLIVFTLNILLAEFGAADISGAGAALGAVTQLGPMTTVLVVAGAGATAICADLGARTIREEIDAMEVLGIDPIQRLVVPRVVASTCVGTLLNGAVITIGLVGGFLFGVYIQHVSAGAYVATLTLVTGLPEVIISVVKSAMFGLIAGLVGCYRGLTTKGGAKGVGTAVNETLVLCVLALFAVNVVLTTIGVRFGTGR
;
A
#
# COMPACT_ATOMS: atom_id res chain seq x y z
N MET A 1 29.80 9.93 42.64
CA MET A 1 28.62 10.71 42.21
C MET A 1 28.64 10.92 40.68
N THR A 2 28.96 9.87 39.90
CA THR A 2 29.33 9.98 38.45
C THR A 2 28.57 9.00 37.54
N THR A 3 27.65 8.20 38.06
CA THR A 3 26.92 7.17 37.32
C THR A 3 25.63 7.67 36.65
N HIS A 4 25.04 8.78 37.12
CA HIS A 4 23.79 9.30 36.56
C HIS A 4 23.95 10.03 35.21
N THR A 5 25.12 10.63 34.93
CA THR A 5 25.39 11.35 33.68
C THR A 5 25.76 10.43 32.52
N ALA A 6 26.39 9.28 32.79
CA ALA A 6 26.73 8.29 31.77
C ALA A 6 25.48 7.59 31.20
N LEU A 7 24.50 7.26 32.06
CA LEU A 7 23.23 6.66 31.64
C LEU A 7 22.37 7.64 30.84
N ALA A 8 22.35 8.92 31.22
CA ALA A 8 21.64 9.96 30.47
C ALA A 8 22.24 10.21 29.08
N ASN A 9 23.57 10.16 28.94
CA ASN A 9 24.24 10.28 27.65
C ASN A 9 24.09 9.02 26.79
N TYR A 10 24.08 7.83 27.39
CA TYR A 10 23.84 6.57 26.67
C TYR A 10 22.39 6.48 26.15
N VAL A 11 21.41 6.88 26.97
CA VAL A 11 20.00 6.98 26.56
C VAL A 11 19.82 8.06 25.49
N ARG A 12 20.55 9.19 25.57
CA ARG A 12 20.53 10.22 24.54
C ARG A 12 21.13 9.72 23.22
N ASP A 13 22.31 9.10 23.22
CA ASP A 13 22.95 8.54 22.03
C ASP A 13 22.15 7.40 21.40
N GLN A 14 21.37 6.65 22.18
CA GLN A 14 20.49 5.59 21.67
C GLN A 14 19.20 6.15 21.04
N ILE A 15 18.65 7.24 21.58
CA ILE A 15 17.37 7.84 21.13
C ILE A 15 17.56 8.84 20.00
N GLN A 16 18.68 9.57 19.98
CA GLN A 16 18.98 10.63 19.03
C GLN A 16 18.98 10.18 17.56
N PRO A 17 19.57 9.03 17.15
CA PRO A 17 19.48 8.56 15.77
C PRO A 17 18.04 8.18 15.36
N GLY A 18 17.22 7.71 16.29
CA GLY A 18 15.80 7.45 16.07
C GLY A 18 15.00 8.73 15.89
N ALA A 19 15.25 9.74 16.73
CA ALA A 19 14.60 11.05 16.65
C ALA A 19 14.98 11.81 15.37
N GLU A 20 16.24 11.71 14.92
CA GLU A 20 16.70 12.28 13.66
C GLU A 20 16.08 11.57 12.46
N ALA A 21 15.93 10.24 12.51
CA ALA A 21 15.26 9.50 11.45
C ALA A 21 13.76 9.83 11.36
N VAL A 22 13.07 9.98 12.49
CA VAL A 22 11.66 10.39 12.52
C VAL A 22 11.51 11.85 12.08
N GLY A 23 12.41 12.74 12.51
CA GLY A 23 12.44 14.15 12.09
C GLY A 23 12.73 14.32 10.60
N GLY A 24 13.65 13.53 10.05
CA GLY A 24 13.97 13.48 8.62
C GLY A 24 12.78 13.01 7.78
N PHE A 25 12.12 11.93 8.21
CA PHE A 25 10.90 11.44 7.55
C PHE A 25 9.77 12.46 7.61
N TYR A 26 9.53 13.09 8.76
CA TYR A 26 8.51 14.14 8.91
C TYR A 26 8.79 15.33 7.99
N ARG A 27 10.05 15.79 7.95
CA ARG A 27 10.48 16.87 7.05
C ARG A 27 10.24 16.50 5.60
N MET A 28 10.58 15.27 5.20
CA MET A 28 10.33 14.77 3.85
C MET A 28 8.84 14.76 3.52
N CYS A 29 7.98 14.25 4.40
CA CYS A 29 6.53 14.26 4.22
C CYS A 29 5.98 15.69 4.03
N VAL A 30 6.43 16.64 4.84
CA VAL A 30 6.02 18.05 4.73
C VAL A 30 6.53 18.69 3.44
N LEU A 31 7.77 18.43 3.05
CA LEU A 31 8.35 18.96 1.82
C LEU A 31 7.69 18.35 0.58
N THR A 32 7.42 17.05 0.58
CA THR A 32 6.68 16.38 -0.49
C THR A 32 5.26 16.93 -0.59
N GLY A 33 4.55 17.13 0.52
CA GLY A 33 3.22 17.74 0.53
C GLY A 33 3.21 19.18 -0.01
N LYS A 34 4.18 20.00 0.40
CA LYS A 34 4.36 21.36 -0.14
C LYS A 34 4.74 21.36 -1.62
N ALA A 35 5.58 20.44 -2.05
CA ALA A 35 6.01 20.31 -3.43
C ALA A 35 4.90 19.77 -4.34
N LEU A 36 3.98 18.95 -3.82
CA LEU A 36 2.76 18.51 -4.51
C LEU A 36 1.88 19.70 -4.92
N CYS A 37 1.86 20.74 -4.08
CA CYS A 37 1.08 21.96 -4.30
C CYS A 37 1.77 22.98 -5.24
N ARG A 38 2.98 22.70 -5.75
CA ARG A 38 3.67 23.60 -6.69
C ARG A 38 3.40 23.22 -8.15
N PRO A 39 3.18 24.21 -9.04
CA PRO A 39 2.67 23.98 -10.40
C PRO A 39 3.66 23.34 -11.39
N ARG A 40 4.90 23.01 -10.99
CA ARG A 40 5.93 22.44 -11.88
C ARG A 40 5.99 20.92 -11.82
N PHE A 41 4.84 20.28 -12.08
CA PHE A 41 4.71 18.83 -12.00
C PHE A 41 5.23 18.13 -13.25
N GLN A 42 6.17 17.20 -13.09
CA GLN A 42 6.76 16.43 -14.20
C GLN A 42 5.92 15.19 -14.51
N TRP A 43 4.79 15.38 -15.20
CA TRP A 43 3.84 14.32 -15.53
C TRP A 43 4.45 13.15 -16.31
N ARG A 44 5.44 13.42 -17.18
CA ARG A 44 6.13 12.36 -17.94
C ARG A 44 6.88 11.39 -17.03
N GLU A 45 7.58 11.91 -16.02
CA GLU A 45 8.31 11.09 -15.06
C GLU A 45 7.33 10.28 -14.20
N ALA A 46 6.24 10.89 -13.74
CA ALA A 46 5.21 10.20 -12.96
C ALA A 46 4.58 9.02 -13.72
N ILE A 47 4.33 9.17 -15.03
CA ILE A 47 3.79 8.08 -15.86
C ILE A 47 4.83 6.96 -16.03
N GLN A 48 6.09 7.30 -16.29
CA GLN A 48 7.15 6.30 -16.42
C GLN A 48 7.37 5.51 -15.13
N GLN A 49 7.40 6.22 -13.98
CA GLN A 49 7.49 5.57 -12.67
C GLN A 49 6.24 4.75 -12.36
N GLY A 50 5.05 5.23 -12.75
CA GLY A 50 3.81 4.49 -12.62
C GLY A 50 3.83 3.18 -13.41
N TRP A 51 4.35 3.21 -14.64
CA TRP A 51 4.53 2.02 -15.46
C TRP A 51 5.48 1.02 -14.79
N PHE A 52 6.63 1.49 -14.31
CA PHE A 52 7.61 0.65 -13.60
C PHE A 52 6.99 -0.04 -12.37
N ILE A 53 6.34 0.73 -11.49
CA ILE A 53 5.71 0.19 -10.27
C ILE A 53 4.60 -0.80 -10.64
N THR A 54 3.81 -0.50 -11.66
CA THR A 54 2.73 -1.38 -12.14
C THR A 54 3.29 -2.70 -12.66
N SER A 55 4.33 -2.67 -13.51
CA SER A 55 4.91 -3.89 -14.09
C SER A 55 5.46 -4.83 -13.02
N VAL A 56 6.09 -4.30 -11.97
CA VAL A 56 6.65 -5.11 -10.87
C VAL A 56 5.56 -5.62 -9.94
N SER A 57 4.45 -4.88 -9.79
CA SER A 57 3.39 -5.19 -8.82
C SER A 57 2.22 -6.00 -9.38
N LEU A 58 1.96 -5.95 -10.69
CA LEU A 58 0.77 -6.56 -11.29
C LEU A 58 0.78 -8.08 -11.18
N LEU A 59 1.90 -8.73 -11.49
CA LEU A 59 2.02 -10.18 -11.44
C LEU A 59 1.87 -10.73 -10.01
N PRO A 60 2.58 -10.18 -8.98
CA PRO A 60 2.32 -10.54 -7.59
C PRO A 60 0.87 -10.28 -7.15
N THR A 61 0.25 -9.20 -7.63
CA THR A 61 -1.16 -8.89 -7.32
C THR A 61 -2.08 -10.00 -7.77
N ILE A 62 -1.97 -10.44 -9.03
CA ILE A 62 -2.82 -11.51 -9.57
C ILE A 62 -2.55 -12.83 -8.83
N ALA A 63 -1.28 -13.16 -8.61
CA ALA A 63 -0.87 -14.38 -7.95
C ALA A 63 -1.37 -14.50 -6.50
N VAL A 64 -1.46 -13.38 -5.78
CA VAL A 64 -1.98 -13.33 -4.40
C VAL A 64 -3.51 -13.20 -4.38
N ALA A 65 -4.10 -12.41 -5.28
CA ALA A 65 -5.54 -12.12 -5.27
C ALA A 65 -6.39 -13.36 -5.52
N ILE A 66 -6.00 -14.24 -6.45
CA ILE A 66 -6.76 -15.46 -6.79
C ILE A 66 -6.94 -16.38 -5.56
N PRO A 67 -5.87 -16.90 -4.92
CA PRO A 67 -6.04 -17.83 -3.81
C PRO A 67 -6.71 -17.18 -2.59
N LEU A 68 -6.46 -15.90 -2.33
CA LEU A 68 -7.11 -15.18 -1.21
C LEU A 68 -8.63 -15.04 -1.44
N THR A 69 -9.02 -14.76 -2.68
CA THR A 69 -10.44 -14.70 -3.08
C THR A 69 -11.10 -16.05 -2.90
N VAL A 70 -10.48 -17.11 -3.42
CA VAL A 70 -11.00 -18.48 -3.32
C VAL A 70 -11.21 -18.86 -1.86
N LEU A 71 -10.22 -18.61 -1.01
CA LEU A 71 -10.28 -18.97 0.40
C LEU A 71 -11.43 -18.26 1.11
N ILE A 72 -11.57 -16.93 0.93
CA ILE A 72 -12.62 -16.17 1.62
C ILE A 72 -14.01 -16.56 1.11
N VAL A 73 -14.21 -16.64 -0.20
CA VAL A 73 -15.52 -17.00 -0.77
C VAL A 73 -15.92 -18.42 -0.36
N PHE A 74 -14.96 -19.36 -0.39
CA PHE A 74 -15.19 -20.73 0.02
C PHE A 74 -15.63 -20.82 1.48
N THR A 75 -14.91 -20.16 2.40
CA THR A 75 -15.26 -20.15 3.83
C THR A 75 -16.59 -19.46 4.09
N LEU A 76 -16.87 -18.32 3.46
CA LEU A 76 -18.15 -17.61 3.60
C LEU A 76 -19.32 -18.47 3.12
N ASN A 77 -19.16 -19.17 2.00
CA ASN A 77 -20.24 -19.99 1.43
C ASN A 77 -20.55 -21.23 2.27
N ILE A 78 -19.55 -21.87 2.89
CA ILE A 78 -19.80 -22.96 3.84
C ILE A 78 -20.64 -22.46 5.02
N LEU A 79 -20.26 -21.32 5.60
CA LEU A 79 -21.02 -20.72 6.70
C LEU A 79 -22.46 -20.38 6.28
N LEU A 80 -22.64 -19.76 5.11
CA LEU A 80 -23.96 -19.42 4.59
C LEU A 80 -24.82 -20.65 4.28
N ALA A 81 -24.21 -21.73 3.81
CA ALA A 81 -24.90 -23.00 3.56
C ALA A 81 -25.41 -23.62 4.87
N GLU A 82 -24.66 -23.54 5.97
CA GLU A 82 -25.12 -24.00 7.28
C GLU A 82 -26.34 -23.22 7.79
N PHE A 83 -26.44 -21.93 7.46
CA PHE A 83 -27.61 -21.10 7.78
C PHE A 83 -28.76 -21.21 6.76
N GLY A 84 -28.64 -22.08 5.74
CA GLY A 84 -29.64 -22.20 4.66
C GLY A 84 -29.74 -20.97 3.76
N ALA A 85 -28.75 -20.08 3.80
CA ALA A 85 -28.72 -18.79 3.12
C ALA A 85 -27.68 -18.79 1.98
N ALA A 86 -27.50 -19.91 1.30
CA ALA A 86 -26.53 -20.04 0.20
C ALA A 86 -26.80 -19.07 -0.97
N ASP A 87 -28.06 -18.66 -1.16
CA ASP A 87 -28.47 -17.76 -2.25
C ASP A 87 -27.97 -16.31 -2.06
N ILE A 88 -27.59 -15.89 -0.85
CA ILE A 88 -26.99 -14.58 -0.57
C ILE A 88 -25.45 -14.59 -0.56
N SER A 89 -24.85 -15.68 -1.03
CA SER A 89 -23.41 -15.85 -1.23
C SER A 89 -22.76 -14.66 -1.98
N GLY A 90 -23.43 -14.15 -3.02
CA GLY A 90 -22.93 -13.05 -3.84
C GLY A 90 -22.73 -11.75 -3.06
N ALA A 91 -23.66 -11.44 -2.15
CA ALA A 91 -23.57 -10.25 -1.30
C ALA A 91 -22.37 -10.32 -0.34
N GLY A 92 -22.15 -11.49 0.28
CA GLY A 92 -21.03 -11.73 1.19
C GLY A 92 -19.68 -11.68 0.47
N ALA A 93 -19.60 -12.30 -0.71
CA ALA A 93 -18.41 -12.27 -1.55
C ALA A 93 -18.06 -10.84 -2.00
N ALA A 94 -19.06 -10.05 -2.40
CA ALA A 94 -18.84 -8.68 -2.84
C ALA A 94 -18.41 -7.76 -1.69
N LEU A 95 -19.06 -7.84 -0.52
CA LEU A 95 -18.65 -7.11 0.67
C LEU A 95 -17.21 -7.50 1.07
N GLY A 96 -16.89 -8.79 1.12
CA GLY A 96 -15.55 -9.27 1.45
C GLY A 96 -14.49 -8.83 0.43
N ALA A 97 -14.82 -8.87 -0.86
CA ALA A 97 -13.97 -8.41 -1.95
C ALA A 97 -13.60 -6.92 -1.84
N VAL A 98 -14.61 -6.06 -1.65
CA VAL A 98 -14.44 -4.61 -1.66
C VAL A 98 -13.84 -4.08 -0.36
N THR A 99 -14.27 -4.60 0.79
CA THR A 99 -13.95 -4.01 2.11
C THR A 99 -12.70 -4.58 2.75
N GLN A 100 -12.35 -5.83 2.47
CA GLN A 100 -11.24 -6.53 3.13
C GLN A 100 -10.18 -7.00 2.12
N LEU A 101 -10.57 -7.82 1.13
CA LEU A 101 -9.64 -8.42 0.17
C LEU A 101 -8.87 -7.38 -0.64
N GLY A 102 -9.57 -6.39 -1.20
CA GLY A 102 -8.97 -5.28 -1.95
C GLY A 102 -7.89 -4.58 -1.13
N PRO A 103 -8.25 -3.97 0.03
CA PRO A 103 -7.30 -3.29 0.90
C PRO A 103 -6.13 -4.17 1.37
N MET A 104 -6.38 -5.42 1.81
CA MET A 104 -5.34 -6.29 2.34
C MET A 104 -4.31 -6.69 1.29
N THR A 105 -4.75 -7.12 0.11
CA THR A 105 -3.83 -7.49 -0.97
C THR A 105 -3.07 -6.28 -1.49
N THR A 106 -3.72 -5.12 -1.60
CA THR A 106 -3.07 -3.87 -1.98
C THR A 106 -1.98 -3.51 -0.99
N VAL A 107 -2.21 -3.61 0.32
CA VAL A 107 -1.18 -3.38 1.35
C VAL A 107 0.01 -4.31 1.16
N LEU A 108 -0.24 -5.61 0.99
CA LEU A 108 0.82 -6.61 0.86
C LEU A 108 1.67 -6.37 -0.39
N VAL A 109 1.05 -6.10 -1.53
CA VAL A 109 1.77 -5.95 -2.80
C VAL A 109 2.43 -4.58 -2.92
N VAL A 110 1.75 -3.51 -2.50
CA VAL A 110 2.32 -2.16 -2.55
C VAL A 110 3.48 -2.03 -1.56
N ALA A 111 3.40 -2.63 -0.36
CA ALA A 111 4.56 -2.72 0.54
C ALA A 111 5.65 -3.67 -0.01
N GLY A 112 5.23 -4.81 -0.54
CA GLY A 112 6.07 -5.93 -0.98
C GLY A 112 6.90 -5.64 -2.21
N ALA A 113 6.25 -5.25 -3.29
CA ALA A 113 6.82 -5.04 -4.61
C ALA A 113 7.00 -3.56 -4.93
N GLY A 114 6.01 -2.72 -4.59
CA GLY A 114 6.04 -1.28 -4.93
C GLY A 114 7.10 -0.50 -4.14
N ALA A 115 6.98 -0.48 -2.80
CA ALA A 115 7.85 0.31 -1.93
C ALA A 115 9.31 -0.16 -1.97
N THR A 116 9.53 -1.48 -2.04
CA THR A 116 10.86 -2.08 -2.14
C THR A 116 11.53 -1.76 -3.47
N ALA A 117 10.80 -1.79 -4.59
CA ALA A 117 11.33 -1.39 -5.90
C ALA A 117 11.69 0.09 -5.93
N ILE A 118 10.87 0.96 -5.33
CA ILE A 118 11.18 2.39 -5.17
C ILE A 118 12.45 2.58 -4.33
N CYS A 119 12.56 1.87 -3.20
CA CYS A 119 13.73 1.93 -2.34
C CYS A 119 15.00 1.40 -3.02
N ALA A 120 14.90 0.32 -3.79
CA ALA A 120 16.02 -0.28 -4.50
C ALA A 120 16.54 0.63 -5.62
N ASP A 121 15.66 1.21 -6.43
CA ASP A 121 16.07 2.14 -7.50
C ASP A 121 16.69 3.41 -6.92
N LEU A 122 16.09 3.98 -5.88
CA LEU A 122 16.60 5.20 -5.27
C LEU A 122 17.89 4.95 -4.48
N GLY A 123 17.96 3.85 -3.75
CA GLY A 123 19.19 3.43 -3.04
C GLY A 123 20.34 3.13 -4.00
N ALA A 124 20.05 2.54 -5.17
CA ALA A 124 21.05 2.33 -6.22
C ALA A 124 21.62 3.67 -6.75
N ARG A 125 20.79 4.70 -6.86
CA ARG A 125 21.23 6.06 -7.26
C ARG A 125 22.02 6.74 -6.15
N THR A 126 21.62 6.54 -4.89
CA THR A 126 22.33 7.06 -3.72
C THR A 126 23.75 6.49 -3.64
N ILE A 127 23.94 5.18 -3.81
CA ILE A 127 25.29 4.57 -3.76
C ILE A 127 26.16 4.90 -4.99
N ARG A 128 25.56 5.39 -6.08
CA ARG A 128 26.27 5.88 -7.26
C ARG A 128 26.54 7.38 -7.21
N GLU A 129 26.29 8.02 -6.06
CA GLU A 129 26.48 9.46 -5.84
C GLU A 129 25.65 10.35 -6.79
N GLU A 130 24.63 9.79 -7.47
CA GLU A 130 23.77 10.56 -8.38
C GLU A 130 22.92 11.58 -7.63
N ILE A 131 22.50 11.25 -6.40
CA ILE A 131 21.71 12.13 -5.54
C ILE A 131 22.55 13.33 -5.09
N ASP A 132 23.77 13.08 -4.62
CA ASP A 132 24.70 14.11 -4.17
C ASP A 132 25.11 15.02 -5.34
N ALA A 133 25.32 14.45 -6.53
CA ALA A 133 25.59 15.22 -7.74
C ALA A 133 24.45 16.19 -8.09
N MET A 134 23.18 15.78 -7.91
CA MET A 134 22.05 16.69 -8.11
C MET A 134 22.02 17.83 -7.10
N GLU A 135 22.34 17.57 -5.83
CA GLU A 135 22.40 18.60 -4.79
C GLU A 135 23.50 19.62 -5.08
N VAL A 136 24.67 19.19 -5.54
CA VAL A 136 25.78 20.07 -5.98
C VAL A 136 25.39 20.92 -7.18
N LEU A 137 24.56 20.39 -8.09
CA LEU A 137 24.00 21.13 -9.23
C LEU A 137 22.84 22.07 -8.84
N GLY A 138 22.50 22.17 -7.56
CA GLY A 138 21.41 23.02 -7.05
C GLY A 138 20.01 22.49 -7.38
N ILE A 139 19.88 21.20 -7.70
CA ILE A 139 18.61 20.54 -8.03
C ILE A 139 18.10 19.81 -6.79
N ASP A 140 16.92 20.19 -6.29
CA ASP A 140 16.30 19.54 -5.13
C ASP A 140 15.88 18.09 -5.46
N PRO A 141 16.49 17.06 -4.83
CA PRO A 141 16.17 15.66 -5.06
C PRO A 141 14.74 15.30 -4.64
N ILE A 142 14.19 15.97 -3.62
CA ILE A 142 12.84 15.70 -3.13
C ILE A 142 11.82 16.10 -4.19
N GLN A 143 11.96 17.30 -4.74
CA GLN A 143 11.04 17.76 -5.78
C GLN A 143 11.16 16.95 -7.08
N ARG A 144 12.38 16.54 -7.46
CA ARG A 144 12.62 15.87 -8.74
C ARG A 144 12.36 14.37 -8.73
N LEU A 145 12.67 13.67 -7.65
CA LEU A 145 12.57 12.20 -7.59
C LEU A 145 11.40 11.73 -6.73
N VAL A 146 11.18 12.33 -5.56
CA VAL A 146 10.21 11.82 -4.58
C VAL A 146 8.78 12.14 -5.00
N VAL A 147 8.51 13.39 -5.37
CA VAL A 147 7.16 13.85 -5.75
C VAL A 147 6.53 13.02 -6.89
N PRO A 148 7.17 12.82 -8.05
CA PRO A 148 6.57 12.04 -9.13
C PRO A 148 6.36 10.57 -8.72
N ARG A 149 7.22 9.99 -7.88
CA ARG A 149 7.09 8.61 -7.40
C ARG A 149 5.94 8.43 -6.42
N VAL A 150 5.72 9.38 -5.52
CA VAL A 150 4.60 9.32 -4.55
C VAL A 150 3.25 9.45 -5.27
N VAL A 151 3.16 10.30 -6.29
CA VAL A 151 1.94 10.40 -7.11
C VAL A 151 1.74 9.14 -7.95
N ALA A 152 2.82 8.63 -8.55
CA ALA A 152 2.78 7.38 -9.29
C ALA A 152 2.31 6.22 -8.40
N SER A 153 2.89 6.05 -7.20
CA SER A 153 2.53 4.98 -6.27
C SER A 153 1.09 5.09 -5.76
N THR A 154 0.60 6.32 -5.54
CA THR A 154 -0.80 6.58 -5.16
C THR A 154 -1.77 6.16 -6.28
N CYS A 155 -1.48 6.55 -7.52
CA CYS A 155 -2.29 6.18 -8.68
C CYS A 155 -2.28 4.65 -8.91
N VAL A 156 -1.09 4.05 -8.89
CA VAL A 156 -0.93 2.60 -9.08
C VAL A 156 -1.58 1.81 -7.95
N GLY A 157 -1.45 2.23 -6.69
CA GLY A 157 -2.13 1.58 -5.56
C GLY A 157 -3.65 1.57 -5.72
N THR A 158 -4.22 2.67 -6.22
CA THR A 158 -5.66 2.76 -6.49
C THR A 158 -6.09 1.85 -7.65
N LEU A 159 -5.31 1.82 -8.74
CA LEU A 159 -5.57 0.96 -9.90
C LEU A 159 -5.45 -0.52 -9.56
N LEU A 160 -4.44 -0.90 -8.77
CA LEU A 160 -4.25 -2.27 -8.29
C LEU A 160 -5.41 -2.72 -7.41
N ASN A 161 -5.90 -1.87 -6.51
CA ASN A 161 -7.07 -2.19 -5.69
C ASN A 161 -8.31 -2.48 -6.56
N GLY A 162 -8.53 -1.66 -7.60
CA GLY A 162 -9.60 -1.91 -8.58
C GLY A 162 -9.45 -3.27 -9.28
N ALA A 163 -8.23 -3.61 -9.70
CA ALA A 163 -7.93 -4.90 -10.33
C ALA A 163 -8.13 -6.08 -9.36
N VAL A 164 -7.79 -5.93 -8.08
CA VAL A 164 -8.04 -6.96 -7.08
C VAL A 164 -9.54 -7.16 -6.89
N ILE A 165 -10.32 -6.09 -6.78
CA ILE A 165 -11.77 -6.19 -6.57
C ILE A 165 -12.41 -6.93 -7.76
N THR A 166 -12.02 -6.62 -9.00
CA THR A 166 -12.56 -7.33 -10.17
C THR A 166 -12.14 -8.79 -10.20
N ILE A 167 -10.88 -9.12 -9.90
CA ILE A 167 -10.42 -10.51 -9.74
C ILE A 167 -11.18 -11.21 -8.60
N GLY A 168 -11.48 -10.50 -7.52
CA GLY A 168 -12.23 -10.98 -6.36
C GLY A 168 -13.66 -11.37 -6.71
N LEU A 169 -14.37 -10.50 -7.42
CA LEU A 169 -15.74 -10.74 -7.85
C LEU A 169 -15.83 -11.85 -8.90
N VAL A 170 -14.94 -11.83 -9.90
CA VAL A 170 -14.92 -12.87 -10.96
C VAL A 170 -14.47 -14.21 -10.40
N GLY A 171 -13.43 -14.22 -9.57
CA GLY A 171 -12.94 -15.42 -8.89
C GLY A 171 -13.99 -16.00 -7.95
N GLY A 172 -14.68 -15.15 -7.19
CA GLY A 172 -15.78 -15.56 -6.32
C GLY A 172 -16.96 -16.15 -7.09
N PHE A 173 -17.32 -15.56 -8.23
CA PHE A 173 -18.36 -16.09 -9.11
C PHE A 173 -18.00 -17.46 -9.67
N LEU A 174 -16.79 -17.61 -10.23
CA LEU A 174 -16.32 -18.87 -10.80
C LEU A 174 -16.29 -19.98 -9.74
N PHE A 175 -15.72 -19.71 -8.57
CA PHE A 175 -15.64 -20.74 -7.52
C PHE A 175 -17.01 -21.03 -6.89
N GLY A 176 -17.81 -20.01 -6.57
CA GLY A 176 -19.12 -20.18 -5.95
C GLY A 176 -20.11 -20.95 -6.83
N VAL A 177 -20.13 -20.67 -8.14
CA VAL A 177 -21.06 -21.32 -9.07
C VAL A 177 -20.57 -22.72 -9.47
N TYR A 178 -19.30 -22.87 -9.85
CA TYR A 178 -18.83 -24.15 -10.41
C TYR A 178 -18.50 -25.20 -9.36
N ILE A 179 -18.01 -24.82 -8.17
CA ILE A 179 -17.59 -25.78 -7.14
C ILE A 179 -18.67 -25.95 -6.06
N GLN A 180 -19.37 -24.87 -5.69
CA GLN A 180 -20.36 -24.90 -4.60
C GLN A 180 -21.81 -24.95 -5.10
N HIS A 181 -22.01 -25.05 -6.43
CA HIS A 181 -23.32 -25.19 -7.07
C HIS A 181 -24.35 -24.11 -6.68
N VAL A 182 -23.88 -22.90 -6.35
CA VAL A 182 -24.76 -21.75 -6.12
C VAL A 182 -25.38 -21.31 -7.45
N SER A 183 -26.65 -20.90 -7.42
CA SER A 183 -27.33 -20.35 -8.60
C SER A 183 -26.59 -19.11 -9.11
N ALA A 184 -26.12 -19.15 -10.36
CA ALA A 184 -25.45 -18.02 -10.99
C ALA A 184 -26.33 -16.75 -11.02
N GLY A 185 -27.65 -16.94 -11.21
CA GLY A 185 -28.61 -15.85 -11.17
C GLY A 185 -28.73 -15.22 -9.78
N ALA A 186 -28.76 -16.04 -8.74
CA ALA A 186 -28.82 -15.56 -7.35
C ALA A 186 -27.54 -14.82 -6.95
N TYR A 187 -26.36 -15.32 -7.35
CA TYR A 187 -25.10 -14.65 -7.07
C TYR A 187 -25.06 -13.24 -7.67
N VAL A 188 -25.36 -13.10 -8.97
CA VAL A 188 -25.31 -11.80 -9.65
C VAL A 188 -26.38 -10.83 -9.12
N ALA A 189 -27.58 -11.34 -8.81
CA ALA A 189 -28.65 -10.52 -8.24
C ALA A 189 -28.33 -10.01 -6.83
N THR A 190 -27.54 -10.76 -6.05
CA THR A 190 -27.20 -10.40 -4.67
C THR A 190 -25.90 -9.60 -4.54
N LEU A 191 -25.11 -9.44 -5.63
CA LEU A 191 -23.88 -8.64 -5.64
C LEU A 191 -24.09 -7.18 -5.18
N THR A 192 -25.18 -6.53 -5.60
CA THR A 192 -25.47 -5.11 -5.30
C THR A 192 -26.32 -4.92 -4.05
N LEU A 193 -26.65 -6.01 -3.36
CA LEU A 193 -27.59 -6.00 -2.24
C LEU A 193 -26.97 -5.42 -0.96
N VAL A 194 -25.67 -5.58 -0.80
CA VAL A 194 -24.90 -5.14 0.38
C VAL A 194 -23.75 -4.21 0.00
N THR A 195 -23.18 -4.35 -1.20
CA THR A 195 -22.12 -3.48 -1.72
C THR A 195 -22.69 -2.36 -2.58
N GLY A 196 -22.57 -1.13 -2.10
CA GLY A 196 -22.93 0.09 -2.81
C GLY A 196 -21.72 0.96 -3.18
N LEU A 197 -22.03 2.15 -3.68
CA LEU A 197 -21.05 3.21 -3.95
C LEU A 197 -20.21 3.59 -2.71
N PRO A 198 -20.75 3.67 -1.48
CA PRO A 198 -19.97 4.08 -0.31
C PRO A 198 -18.80 3.14 0.00
N GLU A 199 -19.00 1.83 -0.05
CA GLU A 199 -17.95 0.84 0.23
C GLU A 199 -16.81 0.93 -0.78
N VAL A 200 -17.15 1.13 -2.05
CA VAL A 200 -16.17 1.30 -3.14
C VAL A 200 -15.37 2.58 -2.95
N ILE A 201 -16.03 3.71 -2.65
CA ILE A 201 -15.34 4.98 -2.42
C ILE A 201 -14.39 4.87 -1.22
N ILE A 202 -14.82 4.24 -0.12
CA ILE A 202 -13.97 4.02 1.06
C ILE A 202 -12.76 3.16 0.68
N SER A 203 -12.94 2.10 -0.11
CA SER A 203 -11.86 1.23 -0.58
C SER A 203 -10.85 1.98 -1.47
N VAL A 204 -11.34 2.82 -2.38
CA VAL A 204 -10.52 3.69 -3.25
C VAL A 204 -9.71 4.70 -2.44
N VAL A 205 -10.34 5.37 -1.46
CA VAL A 205 -9.63 6.33 -0.60
C VAL A 205 -8.55 5.62 0.24
N LYS A 206 -8.85 4.45 0.80
CA LYS A 206 -7.88 3.63 1.54
C LYS A 206 -6.68 3.24 0.69
N SER A 207 -6.93 2.68 -0.50
CA SER A 207 -5.87 2.25 -1.42
C SER A 207 -4.99 3.41 -1.90
N ALA A 208 -5.58 4.59 -2.14
CA ALA A 208 -4.81 5.80 -2.42
C ALA A 208 -3.87 6.17 -1.25
N MET A 209 -4.37 6.14 -0.01
CA MET A 209 -3.54 6.38 1.18
C MET A 209 -2.42 5.36 1.34
N PHE A 210 -2.67 4.09 1.05
CA PHE A 210 -1.63 3.07 1.09
C PHE A 210 -0.53 3.32 0.06
N GLY A 211 -0.91 3.66 -1.18
CA GLY A 211 0.04 4.03 -2.23
C GLY A 211 0.88 5.26 -1.86
N LEU A 212 0.28 6.26 -1.22
CA LEU A 212 0.98 7.46 -0.75
C LEU A 212 2.02 7.13 0.34
N ILE A 213 1.60 6.41 1.38
CA ILE A 213 2.47 6.04 2.50
C ILE A 213 3.62 5.16 2.02
N ALA A 214 3.33 4.17 1.19
CA ALA A 214 4.33 3.27 0.64
C ALA A 214 5.37 4.00 -0.22
N GLY A 215 4.93 4.96 -1.04
CA GLY A 215 5.82 5.80 -1.82
C GLY A 215 6.73 6.65 -0.94
N LEU A 216 6.19 7.27 0.11
CA LEU A 216 6.95 8.09 1.05
C LEU A 216 8.00 7.28 1.82
N VAL A 217 7.60 6.14 2.39
CA VAL A 217 8.49 5.26 3.16
C VAL A 217 9.59 4.68 2.25
N GLY A 218 9.23 4.22 1.05
CA GLY A 218 10.18 3.71 0.07
C GLY A 218 11.20 4.76 -0.40
N CYS A 219 10.74 5.98 -0.68
CA CYS A 219 11.64 7.07 -1.05
C CYS A 219 12.55 7.49 0.12
N TYR A 220 12.02 7.57 1.34
CA TYR A 220 12.81 7.97 2.50
C TYR A 220 13.96 7.00 2.78
N ARG A 221 13.65 5.70 2.79
CA ARG A 221 14.66 4.68 3.00
C ARG A 221 15.65 4.60 1.86
N GLY A 222 15.20 4.78 0.62
CA GLY A 222 16.05 4.86 -0.57
C GLY A 222 17.07 6.02 -0.56
N LEU A 223 16.67 7.20 -0.07
CA LEU A 223 17.59 8.35 0.04
C LEU A 223 18.56 8.22 1.21
N THR A 224 18.17 7.50 2.26
CA THR A 224 18.98 7.37 3.49
C THR A 224 19.89 6.13 3.48
N THR A 225 19.91 5.36 2.38
CA THR A 225 20.74 4.15 2.29
C THR A 225 22.22 4.48 2.31
N LYS A 226 22.99 3.73 3.11
CA LYS A 226 24.46 3.84 3.20
C LYS A 226 25.10 2.44 3.19
N GLY A 227 26.37 2.35 2.80
CA GLY A 227 27.14 1.09 2.88
C GLY A 227 27.12 0.24 1.61
N GLY A 228 27.07 0.88 0.43
CA GLY A 228 27.20 0.22 -0.87
C GLY A 228 26.07 -0.77 -1.18
N ALA A 229 26.32 -1.74 -2.06
CA ALA A 229 25.31 -2.68 -2.54
C ALA A 229 24.64 -3.51 -1.42
N LYS A 230 25.41 -3.88 -0.38
CA LYS A 230 24.86 -4.60 0.79
C LYS A 230 23.90 -3.72 1.58
N GLY A 231 24.22 -2.44 1.74
CA GLY A 231 23.36 -1.45 2.41
C GLY A 231 22.00 -1.28 1.73
N VAL A 232 21.96 -1.32 0.39
CA VAL A 232 20.69 -1.26 -0.36
C VAL A 232 19.80 -2.46 -0.04
N GLY A 233 20.37 -3.67 -0.01
CA GLY A 233 19.61 -4.89 0.35
C GLY A 233 19.02 -4.83 1.76
N THR A 234 19.79 -4.38 2.75
CA THR A 234 19.30 -4.18 4.12
C THR A 234 18.19 -3.14 4.16
N ALA A 235 18.36 -2.00 3.51
CA ALA A 235 17.35 -0.95 3.48
C ALA A 235 16.05 -1.39 2.80
N VAL A 236 16.13 -2.21 1.75
CA VAL A 236 14.94 -2.78 1.08
C VAL A 236 14.16 -3.68 2.04
N ASN A 237 14.84 -4.56 2.78
CA ASN A 237 14.18 -5.44 3.75
C ASN A 237 13.58 -4.64 4.91
N GLU A 238 14.29 -3.63 5.41
CA GLU A 238 13.75 -2.77 6.47
C GLU A 238 12.56 -1.92 5.98
N THR A 239 12.60 -1.46 4.73
CA THR A 239 11.49 -0.75 4.09
C THR A 239 10.25 -1.62 4.02
N LEU A 240 10.41 -2.89 3.64
CA LEU A 240 9.30 -3.84 3.58
C LEU A 240 8.62 -3.96 4.94
N VAL A 241 9.39 -4.24 6.00
CA VAL A 241 8.86 -4.43 7.35
C VAL A 241 8.17 -3.16 7.85
N LEU A 242 8.80 -2.00 7.67
CA LEU A 242 8.22 -0.72 8.09
C LEU A 242 6.94 -0.39 7.32
N CYS A 243 6.92 -0.59 6.00
CA CYS A 243 5.72 -0.40 5.19
C CYS A 243 4.59 -1.32 5.63
N VAL A 244 4.85 -2.62 5.80
CA VAL A 244 3.81 -3.58 6.21
C VAL A 244 3.21 -3.16 7.55
N LEU A 245 4.04 -2.87 8.56
CA LEU A 245 3.56 -2.45 9.87
C LEU A 245 2.76 -1.14 9.81
N ALA A 246 3.27 -0.12 9.10
CA ALA A 246 2.61 1.16 8.98
C ALA A 246 1.28 1.06 8.22
N LEU A 247 1.27 0.35 7.08
CA LEU A 247 0.08 0.19 6.26
C LEU A 247 -1.00 -0.65 6.94
N PHE A 248 -0.64 -1.71 7.67
CA PHE A 248 -1.61 -2.47 8.46
C PHE A 248 -2.18 -1.64 9.61
N ALA A 249 -1.36 -0.88 10.33
CA ALA A 249 -1.84 0.02 11.38
C ALA A 249 -2.82 1.06 10.82
N VAL A 250 -2.47 1.71 9.71
CA VAL A 250 -3.33 2.67 9.02
C VAL A 250 -4.60 1.99 8.48
N ASN A 251 -4.50 0.76 7.96
CA ASN A 251 -5.67 0.00 7.51
C ASN A 251 -6.67 -0.24 8.65
N VAL A 252 -6.21 -0.60 9.86
CA VAL A 252 -7.10 -0.77 11.02
C VAL A 252 -7.78 0.55 11.39
N VAL A 253 -7.03 1.65 11.44
CA VAL A 253 -7.58 2.97 11.74
C VAL A 253 -8.60 3.40 10.69
N LEU A 254 -8.25 3.34 9.40
CA LEU A 254 -9.15 3.71 8.30
C LEU A 254 -10.35 2.77 8.20
N THR A 255 -10.21 1.51 8.57
CA THR A 255 -11.35 0.57 8.63
C THR A 255 -12.28 0.92 9.76
N THR A 256 -11.76 1.25 10.94
CA THR A 256 -12.58 1.70 12.07
C THR A 256 -13.34 2.98 11.73
N ILE A 257 -12.67 3.94 11.11
CA ILE A 257 -13.29 5.20 10.65
C ILE A 257 -14.29 4.92 9.52
N GLY A 258 -13.90 4.11 8.53
CA GLY A 258 -14.74 3.77 7.38
C GLY A 258 -16.03 3.05 7.77
N VAL A 259 -15.98 2.15 8.76
CA VAL A 259 -17.18 1.50 9.30
C VAL A 259 -18.08 2.52 9.99
N ARG A 260 -17.52 3.48 10.76
CA ARG A 260 -18.28 4.55 11.40
C ARG A 260 -18.96 5.52 10.43
N PHE A 261 -18.37 5.75 9.24
CA PHE A 261 -18.95 6.63 8.23
C PHE A 261 -19.85 5.91 7.21
N GLY A 262 -19.53 4.66 6.85
CA GLY A 262 -20.34 3.84 5.93
C GLY A 262 -21.58 3.26 6.60
N THR A 263 -21.49 2.92 7.88
CA THR A 263 -22.65 2.62 8.71
C THR A 263 -23.14 3.92 9.33
N GLY A 264 -23.97 4.68 8.61
CA GLY A 264 -24.77 5.78 9.16
C GLY A 264 -25.88 5.27 10.11
N ARG A 265 -25.50 4.43 11.07
CA ARG A 265 -26.28 3.96 12.21
C ARG A 265 -25.38 3.95 13.44
#